data_AF-A0A4Y7K4P1-F1
#
_entry.id   AF-A0A4Y7K4P1-F1
#
_cell.length_a   1.000
_cell.length_b   1.000
_cell.length_c   1.000
_cell.angle_alpha   90.00
_cell.angle_beta   90.00
_cell.angle_gamma   90.00
#
_symmetry.space_group_name_H-M   'P 1'
#
loop_
_entity.id
_entity.type
_entity.pdbx_description
1 polymer ?
#
loop_
_entity_poly.entity_id
_entity_poly.type
_entity_poly.pdbx_seq_one_letter_code
_entity_poly.pdbx_strand_id
1 'polypeptide(L)'
;MRSSVKLSCTCTSRYLLLLILINNYAWDTSALSNPEDGVKLHVQDDQVVMDNGLVQMNISNPFGSVTGVPYNGIDNLLEPSMSSIMEGTGI
;
A
#
# COMPACT_ATOMS: atom_id res chain seq x y z
N MET A 1 39.28 -22.58 38.78
CA MET A 1 37.82 -22.57 38.54
C MET A 1 37.56 -22.01 37.14
N ARG A 2 37.33 -22.86 36.14
CA ARG A 2 36.85 -22.45 34.80
C ARG A 2 35.55 -23.20 34.57
N SER A 3 34.44 -22.54 34.90
CA SER A 3 33.10 -23.11 34.76
C SER A 3 32.72 -23.07 33.29
N SER A 4 32.70 -24.24 32.65
CA SER A 4 32.20 -24.40 31.29
C SER A 4 30.68 -24.26 31.31
N VAL A 5 30.20 -23.09 30.87
CA VAL A 5 28.79 -22.86 30.59
C VAL A 5 28.40 -23.78 29.43
N LYS A 6 27.76 -24.93 29.74
CA LYS A 6 27.10 -25.76 28.74
C LYS A 6 25.85 -25.02 28.27
N LEU A 7 26.05 -24.12 27.30
CA LEU A 7 24.97 -23.43 26.60
C LEU A 7 24.14 -24.51 25.89
N SER A 8 22.96 -24.81 26.44
CA SER A 8 21.98 -25.70 25.85
C SER A 8 21.69 -25.24 24.41
N CYS A 9 22.28 -25.99 23.48
CA CYS A 9 22.76 -25.47 22.20
C CYS A 9 21.67 -25.40 21.11
N THR A 10 20.50 -26.00 21.32
CA THR A 10 19.43 -26.03 20.30
C THR A 10 18.42 -24.89 20.41
N CYS A 11 18.16 -24.37 21.62
CA CYS A 11 17.21 -23.26 21.82
C CYS A 11 17.79 -21.92 21.35
N THR A 12 19.06 -21.67 21.63
CA THR A 12 19.76 -20.44 21.20
C THR A 12 20.00 -20.43 19.69
N SER A 13 20.32 -21.59 19.11
CA SER A 13 20.48 -21.76 17.66
C SER A 13 19.18 -21.51 16.90
N ARG A 14 18.03 -21.99 17.42
CA ARG A 14 16.71 -21.73 16.83
C ARG A 14 16.29 -20.26 16.94
N TYR A 15 16.53 -19.63 18.08
CA TYR A 15 16.24 -18.21 18.27
C TYR A 15 17.10 -17.35 17.33
N LEU A 16 18.38 -17.68 17.19
CA LEU A 16 19.28 -16.98 16.28
C LEU A 16 18.85 -17.13 14.81
N LEU A 17 18.42 -18.33 14.40
CA LEU A 17 17.89 -18.56 13.05
C LEU A 17 16.61 -17.75 12.79
N LEU A 18 15.70 -17.69 13.77
CA LEU A 18 14.49 -16.87 13.68
C LEU A 18 14.84 -15.38 13.57
N LEU A 19 15.80 -14.88 14.36
CA LEU A 19 16.28 -13.51 14.23
C LEU A 19 16.89 -13.24 12.86
N ILE A 20 17.67 -14.16 12.30
CA ILE A 20 18.26 -14.02 10.97
C ILE A 20 17.14 -13.97 9.91
N LEU A 21 16.12 -14.83 9.98
CA LEU A 21 14.99 -14.80 9.03
C LEU A 21 14.17 -13.52 9.11
N ILE A 22 13.97 -12.98 10.32
CA ILE A 22 13.26 -11.70 10.52
C ILE A 22 14.10 -10.52 9.99
N ASN A 23 15.42 -10.52 10.21
CA ASN A 23 16.31 -9.45 9.73
C ASN A 23 16.68 -9.57 8.23
N ASN A 24 16.63 -10.79 7.68
CA ASN A 24 16.93 -11.11 6.28
C ASN A 24 15.66 -11.23 5.41
N TYR A 25 14.46 -11.09 5.99
CA TYR A 25 13.31 -10.64 5.20
C TYR A 25 13.70 -9.28 4.66
N ALA A 26 14.30 -9.29 3.47
CA ALA A 26 14.71 -8.13 2.73
C ALA A 26 13.44 -7.30 2.62
N TRP A 27 13.35 -6.29 3.49
CA TRP A 27 12.39 -5.22 3.39
C TRP A 27 12.85 -4.45 2.17
N ASP A 28 12.52 -5.00 1.00
CA ASP A 28 12.70 -4.36 -0.28
C ASP A 28 11.69 -3.20 -0.32
N THR A 29 12.05 -2.15 0.42
CA THR A 29 11.31 -0.90 0.53
C THR A 29 11.48 -0.10 -0.76
N SER A 30 12.23 -0.59 -1.75
CA SER A 30 12.36 0.07 -3.06
C SER A 30 11.05 0.07 -3.85
N ALA A 31 10.11 -0.82 -3.51
CA ALA A 31 8.74 -0.81 -4.05
C ALA A 31 7.77 0.07 -3.25
N LEU A 32 8.14 0.50 -2.04
CA LEU A 32 7.44 1.56 -1.32
C LEU A 32 8.03 2.88 -1.82
N SER A 33 7.22 3.83 -2.26
CA SER A 33 7.71 5.16 -2.58
C SER A 33 8.66 5.66 -1.48
N ASN A 34 9.79 6.22 -1.89
CA ASN A 34 10.70 6.87 -0.95
C ASN A 34 9.86 7.90 -0.17
N PRO A 35 9.77 7.85 1.17
CA PRO A 35 8.94 8.78 1.94
C PRO A 35 9.36 10.25 1.78
N GLU A 36 10.52 10.50 1.17
CA GLU A 36 11.01 11.83 0.76
C GLU A 36 10.38 12.32 -0.56
N ASP A 37 9.78 11.43 -1.36
CA ASP A 37 9.09 11.78 -2.60
C ASP A 37 7.69 12.29 -2.22
N GLY A 38 7.54 13.62 -2.19
CA GLY A 38 6.26 14.26 -1.89
C GLY A 38 5.15 13.83 -2.85
N VAL A 39 3.90 14.20 -2.55
CA VAL A 39 2.77 13.94 -3.44
C VAL A 39 3.01 14.58 -4.81
N LYS A 40 3.00 13.77 -5.87
CA LYS A 40 3.08 14.19 -7.26
C LYS A 40 1.69 14.58 -7.73
N LEU A 41 1.60 15.76 -8.33
CA LEU A 41 0.36 16.30 -8.87
C LEU A 41 0.49 16.44 -10.38
N HIS A 42 -0.36 15.74 -11.13
CA HIS A 42 -0.47 15.86 -12.58
C HIS A 42 -1.77 16.58 -12.92
N VAL A 43 -1.67 17.84 -13.31
CA VAL A 43 -2.82 18.67 -13.68
C VAL A 43 -3.11 18.48 -15.16
N GLN A 44 -4.34 18.06 -15.46
CA GLN A 44 -4.91 17.98 -16.81
C GLN A 44 -6.06 19.00 -16.93
N ASP A 45 -6.58 19.18 -18.14
CA ASP A 45 -7.60 20.19 -18.42
C ASP A 45 -8.92 19.93 -17.66
N ASP A 46 -9.29 18.66 -17.49
CA ASP A 46 -10.56 18.20 -16.89
C ASP A 46 -10.39 17.58 -15.50
N GLN A 47 -9.18 17.13 -15.16
CA GLN A 47 -8.91 16.41 -13.92
C GLN A 47 -7.47 16.59 -13.42
N VAL A 48 -7.25 16.26 -12.16
CA VAL A 48 -5.96 16.29 -11.49
C VAL A 48 -5.69 14.94 -10.88
N VAL A 49 -4.56 14.33 -11.24
CA VAL A 49 -4.12 13.05 -10.69
C VAL A 49 -3.12 13.31 -9.58
N MET A 50 -3.38 12.78 -8.39
CA MET A 50 -2.46 12.77 -7.24
C MET A 50 -1.88 11.39 -7.07
N ASP A 51 -0.56 11.29 -6.97
CA ASP A 51 0.17 10.05 -6.75
C ASP A 51 1.24 10.24 -5.68
N ASN A 52 1.31 9.31 -4.73
CA ASN A 52 2.38 9.26 -3.72
C ASN A 52 3.12 7.91 -3.75
N GLY A 53 2.99 7.13 -4.83
CA GLY A 53 3.56 5.79 -5.03
C GLY A 53 2.98 4.69 -4.14
N LEU A 54 1.98 5.01 -3.32
CA LEU A 54 1.17 4.06 -2.55
C LEU A 54 -0.26 3.99 -3.08
N VAL A 55 -0.83 5.16 -3.38
CA VAL A 55 -2.21 5.34 -3.83
C VAL A 55 -2.22 6.44 -4.88
N GLN A 56 -3.01 6.22 -5.93
CA GLN A 56 -3.35 7.22 -6.93
C GLN A 56 -4.81 7.64 -6.74
N MET A 57 -5.12 8.93 -6.88
CA MET A 57 -6.49 9.45 -6.85
C MET A 57 -6.71 10.52 -7.91
N ASN A 58 -7.93 10.59 -8.44
CA ASN A 58 -8.32 11.56 -9.46
C ASN A 58 -9.31 12.57 -8.88
N ILE A 59 -9.09 13.85 -9.17
CA ILE A 59 -9.92 14.98 -8.72
C ILE A 59 -10.40 15.75 -9.95
N SER A 60 -11.67 16.16 -9.99
CA SER A 60 -12.19 17.01 -11.07
C SER A 60 -11.62 18.43 -11.04
N ASN A 61 -11.32 19.00 -12.20
CA ASN A 61 -10.94 20.39 -12.38
C ASN A 61 -12.08 21.13 -13.12
N PRO A 62 -12.64 22.25 -12.61
CA PRO A 62 -12.27 22.98 -11.38
C PRO A 62 -13.04 22.54 -10.13
N PHE A 63 -13.99 21.61 -10.24
CA PHE A 63 -14.95 21.28 -9.18
C PHE A 63 -14.33 20.73 -7.90
N GLY A 64 -13.12 20.17 -7.95
CA GLY A 64 -12.38 19.69 -6.78
C GLY A 64 -12.96 18.43 -6.15
N SER A 65 -13.83 17.70 -6.86
CA SER A 65 -14.47 16.48 -6.34
C SER A 65 -13.65 15.25 -6.69
N VAL A 66 -13.53 14.28 -5.77
CA VAL A 66 -12.82 13.03 -6.05
C VAL A 66 -13.66 12.19 -7.02
N THR A 67 -13.11 11.95 -8.21
CA THR A 67 -13.78 11.21 -9.29
C THR A 67 -13.32 9.76 -9.37
N GLY A 68 -12.15 9.45 -8.81
CA GLY A 68 -11.61 8.09 -8.87
C GLY A 68 -10.59 7.78 -7.77
N VAL A 69 -10.65 6.55 -7.26
CA VAL A 69 -9.62 5.96 -6.38
C VAL A 69 -9.25 4.59 -6.92
N PRO A 70 -8.29 4.50 -7.86
CA PRO A 70 -7.72 3.23 -8.27
C PRO A 70 -6.85 2.64 -7.15
N TYR A 71 -7.03 1.35 -6.87
CA TYR A 71 -6.23 0.67 -5.85
C TYR A 71 -6.09 -0.82 -6.18
N ASN A 72 -4.85 -1.32 -6.12
CA ASN A 72 -4.55 -2.75 -6.23
C ASN A 72 -5.19 -3.45 -7.44
N GLY A 73 -5.20 -2.77 -8.60
CA GLY A 73 -5.78 -3.28 -9.85
C GLY A 73 -7.30 -3.10 -10.00
N ILE A 74 -7.96 -2.45 -9.04
CA ILE A 74 -9.35 -2.00 -9.19
C ILE A 74 -9.31 -0.58 -9.75
N ASP A 75 -10.02 -0.34 -10.87
CA ASP A 75 -9.99 0.93 -11.61
C ASP A 75 -10.59 2.10 -10.80
N ASN A 76 -11.71 1.90 -10.12
CA ASN A 76 -12.30 2.93 -9.27
C ASN A 76 -13.10 2.34 -8.10
N LEU A 77 -12.59 2.50 -6.89
CA LEU A 77 -13.30 2.11 -5.66
C LEU A 77 -14.52 2.97 -5.34
N LEU A 78 -14.64 4.16 -5.94
CA LEU A 78 -15.79 5.04 -5.77
C LEU A 78 -16.90 4.76 -6.77
N GLU A 79 -16.67 3.94 -7.78
CA GLU A 79 -17.68 3.65 -8.79
C GLU A 79 -18.81 2.85 -8.12
N PRO A 80 -20.02 3.39 -8.02
CA PRO A 80 -21.15 2.59 -7.58
C PRO A 80 -21.31 1.49 -8.63
N SER A 81 -21.29 0.23 -8.22
CA SER A 81 -21.68 -0.88 -9.09
C SER A 81 -23.04 -0.50 -9.68
N MET A 82 -23.07 -0.22 -10.99
CA MET A 82 -24.24 0.28 -11.71
C MET A 82 -25.46 -0.69 -11.67
N SER A 83 -25.38 -1.78 -10.89
CA SER A 83 -26.47 -2.67 -10.55
C SER A 83 -27.51 -2.08 -9.59
N SER A 84 -27.24 -0.98 -8.88
CA SER A 84 -28.21 -0.36 -7.95
C SER A 84 -29.09 0.74 -8.57
N ILE A 85 -28.89 1.09 -9.84
CA ILE A 85 -29.69 2.13 -10.53
C ILE A 85 -30.88 1.53 -11.32
N MET A 86 -30.98 0.19 -11.40
CA MET A 86 -32.07 -0.49 -12.12
C MET A 86 -33.22 -1.03 -11.25
N GLU A 87 -33.31 -0.67 -9.96
CA GLU A 87 -34.51 -0.98 -9.14
C GLU A 87 -35.50 0.20 -9.01
N GLY A 88 -35.25 1.32 -9.70
CA GLY A 88 -36.02 2.56 -9.50
C GLY A 88 -37.07 2.93 -10.56
N THR A 89 -37.23 2.16 -11.65
CA THR A 89 -38.25 2.46 -12.67
C THR A 89 -38.95 1.19 -13.15
N GLY A 90 -39.86 0.69 -12.32
CA GLY A 90 -40.91 -0.24 -12.73
C GLY A 90 -42.25 0.47 -12.60
N ILE A 91 -42.81 0.84 -13.77
CA ILE A 91 -44.20 1.27 -14.09
C ILE A 91 -44.86 2.38 -13.24
#